data_AF-A0AAU9SIT5-F1
#
_entry.id   AF-A0AAU9SIT5-F1
#
_cell.length_a   1.000
_cell.length_b   1.000
_cell.length_c   1.000
_cell.angle_alpha   90.00
_cell.angle_beta   90.00
_cell.angle_gamma   90.00
#
_symmetry.space_group_name_H-M   'P 1'
#
loop_
_entity.id
_entity.type
_entity.pdbx_description
1 polymer ?
#
loop_
_entity_poly.entity_id
_entity_poly.type
_entity_poly.pdbx_seq_one_letter_code
_entity_poly.pdbx_strand_id
1 'polypeptide(L)' 'MNGYVITKIDFADYGNPTGKCQEFRHCNCGAPATLRLVKKNCLGKNTCALFATDKMFGPSHCKGVPKLAVEATCTKR' A
#
# COMPACT_ATOMS: atom_id res chain seq x y z
N MET A 1 -4.28 -22.52 3.94
CA MET A 1 -3.66 -21.18 3.79
C MET A 1 -3.05 -20.83 5.13
N ASN A 2 -1.72 -20.80 5.12
CA ASN A 2 -0.87 -21.01 6.29
C ASN A 2 -0.94 -19.80 7.23
N GLY A 3 -0.86 -20.01 8.55
CA GLY A 3 -1.05 -19.03 9.64
C GLY A 3 -0.11 -17.82 9.68
N TYR A 4 0.25 -17.27 8.53
CA TYR A 4 0.94 -16.01 8.36
C TYR A 4 -0.06 -14.86 8.48
N VAL A 5 0.36 -13.84 9.22
CA VAL A 5 -0.39 -12.61 9.43
C VAL A 5 0.48 -11.45 8.98
N ILE A 6 -0.14 -10.46 8.35
CA ILE A 6 0.50 -9.21 7.98
C ILE A 6 0.82 -8.45 9.27
N THR A 7 2.10 -8.40 9.64
CA THR A 7 2.56 -7.78 10.89
C THR A 7 3.17 -6.41 10.67
N LYS A 8 3.60 -6.11 9.46
CA LYS A 8 4.16 -4.80 9.10
C LYS A 8 3.78 -4.41 7.68
N ILE A 9 3.59 -3.11 7.47
CA ILE A 9 3.55 -2.48 6.15
C ILE A 9 4.80 -1.62 6.06
N ASP A 10 5.75 -2.04 5.22
CA ASP A 10 7.06 -1.42 5.05
C ASP A 10 6.99 -0.23 4.10
N PHE A 11 6.15 -0.33 3.07
CA PHE A 11 5.91 0.74 2.10
C PHE A 11 4.46 0.70 1.62
N ALA A 12 3.88 1.88 1.35
CA ALA A 12 2.63 1.97 0.61
C ALA A 12 2.47 3.34 -0.05
N ASP A 13 2.17 3.35 -1.35
CA ASP A 13 2.00 4.56 -2.15
C ASP A 13 0.87 4.37 -3.19
N TYR A 14 0.01 5.38 -3.30
CA TYR A 14 -1.02 5.45 -4.34
C TYR A 14 -0.76 6.70 -5.17
N GLY A 15 -0.10 6.51 -6.31
CA GLY A 15 0.47 7.58 -7.10
C GLY A 15 1.22 7.00 -8.30
N ASN A 16 2.46 7.45 -8.51
CA ASN A 16 3.34 6.88 -9.54
C ASN A 16 4.63 6.35 -8.91
N PRO A 17 4.55 5.34 -8.03
CA PRO A 17 5.74 4.78 -7.41
C PRO A 17 6.69 4.23 -8.48
N THR A 18 7.99 4.41 -8.25
CA THR A 18 9.05 3.92 -9.14
C THR A 18 9.87 2.84 -8.43
N GLY A 19 10.57 2.01 -9.21
CA GLY A 19 11.33 0.88 -8.68
C GLY A 19 10.55 -0.44 -8.70
N LYS A 20 11.00 -1.39 -7.90
CA LYS A 20 10.45 -2.75 -7.76
C LYS A 20 10.29 -3.07 -6.27
N CYS A 21 9.64 -4.18 -5.95
CA CYS A 21 9.48 -4.65 -4.57
C CYS A 21 10.85 -4.70 -3.85
N GLN A 22 10.89 -4.21 -2.61
CA GLN A 22 12.04 -3.92 -1.74
C GLN A 22 12.88 -2.69 -2.13
N GLU A 23 12.58 -2.05 -3.26
CA GLU A 23 13.27 -0.87 -3.79
C GLU A 23 12.27 0.21 -4.22
N PHE A 24 11.02 0.16 -3.76
CA PHE A 24 10.04 1.18 -4.11
C PHE A 24 10.41 2.55 -3.55
N ARG A 25 10.16 3.58 -4.36
CA ARG A 25 10.37 4.97 -3.99
C ARG A 25 9.11 5.77 -4.25
N HIS A 26 8.77 6.63 -3.29
CA HIS A 26 7.75 7.64 -3.47
C HIS A 26 8.11 8.56 -4.65
N CYS A 27 7.09 9.00 -5.38
CA CYS A 27 7.23 10.04 -6.39
C CYS A 27 6.92 11.41 -5.76
N ASN A 28 7.02 12.48 -6.56
CA ASN A 28 6.64 13.84 -6.15
C ASN A 28 5.12 14.04 -6.03
N CYS A 29 4.34 13.00 -6.34
CA CYS A 29 2.89 12.96 -6.24
C CYS A 29 2.48 11.64 -5.60
N GLY A 30 1.33 11.64 -4.93
CA GLY A 30 0.78 10.48 -4.26
C GLY A 30 -0.27 10.91 -3.24
N ALA A 31 -1.16 9.98 -2.87
CA ALA A 31 -2.17 10.23 -1.86
C ALA A 31 -1.57 10.05 -0.45
N PRO A 32 -1.48 11.10 0.39
CA PRO A 32 -0.78 11.03 1.69
C PRO A 32 -1.41 10.04 2.68
N ALA A 33 -2.70 9.73 2.52
CA ALA A 33 -3.41 8.82 3.41
C ALA A 33 -3.13 7.33 3.12
N THR A 34 -2.43 7.01 2.02
CA THR A 34 -2.24 5.63 1.55
C THR A 34 -1.68 4.72 2.63
N LEU A 35 -0.52 5.04 3.19
CA LEU A 35 0.14 4.22 4.20
C LEU A 35 -0.73 3.98 5.42
N ARG A 36 -1.42 5.02 5.91
CA ARG A 36 -2.32 4.92 7.06
C ARG A 36 -3.47 3.97 6.78
N LEU A 37 -4.07 4.05 5.59
CA LEU A 37 -5.24 3.26 5.22
C LEU A 37 -4.88 1.81 4.93
N VAL A 38 -3.74 1.55 4.28
CA VAL A 38 -3.22 0.19 4.09
C VAL A 38 -2.95 -0.46 5.44
N LYS A 39 -2.25 0.24 6.35
CA LYS A 39 -2.02 -0.25 7.72
C LYS A 39 -3.31 -0.59 8.44
N LYS A 40 -4.29 0.33 8.42
CA LYS A 40 -5.60 0.13 9.07
C LYS A 40 -6.34 -1.10 8.54
N ASN A 41 -6.27 -1.37 7.24
CA ASN A 41 -7.04 -2.43 6.61
C ASN A 41 -6.35 -3.80 6.64
N CYS A 42 -5.01 -3.82 6.66
CA CYS A 42 -4.23 -5.03 6.46
C CYS A 42 -3.52 -5.57 7.70
N LEU A 43 -3.05 -4.70 8.62
CA LEU A 43 -2.31 -5.16 9.79
C LEU A 43 -3.17 -6.10 10.66
N GLY A 44 -2.55 -7.18 11.13
CA GLY A 44 -3.19 -8.18 11.98
C GLY A 44 -4.10 -9.17 11.24
N LYS A 45 -4.18 -9.09 9.91
CA LYS A 45 -4.99 -10.00 9.08
C LYS A 45 -4.11 -10.92 8.23
N ASN A 46 -4.64 -12.11 7.93
CA ASN A 46 -4.01 -13.04 6.98
C ASN A 46 -4.18 -12.59 5.53
N THR A 47 -5.24 -11.83 5.25
CA THR A 47 -5.57 -11.30 3.93
C THR A 47 -6.29 -9.97 4.08
N CYS A 48 -6.04 -9.04 3.17
CA CYS A 48 -6.79 -7.80 3.05
C CYS A 48 -7.10 -7.49 1.58
N ALA A 49 -8.22 -6.83 1.33
CA ALA A 49 -8.61 -6.34 0.03
C ALA A 49 -8.66 -4.81 0.06
N LEU A 50 -8.10 -4.18 -0.96
CA LEU A 50 -8.02 -2.73 -1.10
C LEU A 50 -8.48 -2.36 -2.50
N PHE A 51 -9.28 -1.30 -2.61
CA PHE A 51 -9.67 -0.74 -3.90
C PHE A 51 -8.70 0.40 -4.26
N ALA A 52 -7.93 0.23 -5.34
CA ALA A 52 -6.98 1.24 -5.84
C ALA A 52 -7.72 2.44 -6.47
N THR A 53 -8.40 3.23 -5.65
CA THR A 53 -9.29 4.32 -6.06
C THR A 53 -9.07 5.58 -5.22
N ASP A 54 -9.32 6.74 -5.82
CA ASP A 54 -9.31 8.03 -5.12
C ASP A 54 -10.33 8.08 -3.97
N LYS A 55 -11.45 7.34 -4.08
CA LYS A 55 -12.42 7.22 -2.98
C LYS A 55 -11.82 6.56 -1.75
N MET A 56 -10.90 5.62 -1.94
CA MET A 56 -10.25 4.92 -0.84
C MET A 56 -9.12 5.76 -0.26
N PHE A 57 -8.19 6.23 -1.10
CA PHE A 57 -6.93 6.81 -0.64
C PHE A 57 -6.89 8.34 -0.66
N GLY A 58 -7.86 8.98 -1.31
CA GLY A 58 -7.81 10.39 -1.70
C GLY A 58 -7.14 10.58 -3.06
N PRO A 59 -7.26 11.77 -3.65
CA PRO A 59 -6.64 12.09 -4.92
C PRO A 59 -5.11 11.97 -4.84
N SER A 60 -4.51 11.28 -5.81
CA SER A 60 -3.05 11.12 -5.88
C SER A 60 -2.32 12.40 -6.33
N HIS A 61 -3.03 13.33 -6.98
CA HIS A 61 -2.45 14.50 -7.64
C HIS A 61 -1.35 14.18 -8.68
N CYS A 62 -1.28 12.93 -9.14
CA CYS A 62 -0.37 12.51 -10.19
C CYS A 62 -0.93 12.79 -11.58
N LYS A 63 -0.04 12.99 -12.56
CA LYS A 63 -0.44 12.96 -13.97
C LYS A 63 -0.70 11.51 -14.40
N GLY A 64 -1.86 11.26 -14.98
CA GLY A 64 -2.27 9.92 -15.42
C GLY A 64 -2.96 9.09 -14.35
N VAL A 65 -3.21 7.82 -14.65
CA VAL A 65 -3.89 6.88 -13.74
C VAL A 65 -2.93 6.45 -12.63
N PRO A 66 -3.26 6.69 -11.35
CA PRO A 66 -2.41 6.28 -10.24
C PRO A 66 -2.37 4.76 -10.07
N LYS A 67 -1.23 4.28 -9.54
CA LYS A 67 -0.94 2.89 -9.22
C LYS A 67 -0.78 2.75 -7.72
N LEU A 68 -1.29 1.65 -7.17
CA LEU A 68 -1.09 1.26 -5.78
C LEU A 68 0.10 0.30 -5.69
N ALA A 69 1.13 0.67 -4.93
CA ALA A 69 2.22 -0.22 -4.54
C ALA A 69 2.21 -0.40 -3.03
N VAL A 70 2.39 -1.64 -2.57
CA VAL A 70 2.41 -2.00 -1.14
C VAL A 70 3.53 -3.03 -0.91
N GLU A 71 4.35 -2.79 0.10
CA GLU A 71 5.28 -3.77 0.65
C GLU A 71 4.85 -4.11 2.07
N ALA A 72 4.74 -5.39 2.35
CA ALA A 72 4.27 -5.90 3.62
C ALA A 72 5.13 -7.08 4.07
N THR A 73 5.35 -7.15 5.38
CA THR A 73 5.97 -8.30 6.02
C THR A 73 4.88 -9.17 6.63
N CYS A 74 4.91 -10.46 6.28
CA CYS A 74 4.03 -11.48 6.82
C CYS A 74 4.83 -12.45 7.69
N THR A 75 4.42 -12.64 8.94
CA THR A 75 5.07 -13.58 9.87
C THR A 75 4.10 -14.65 10.31
N LYS A 76 4.60 -15.86 10.54
CA LYS A 76 3.82 -16.96 11.09
C LYS A 76 3.40 -16.61 12.52
N ARG A 77 2.10 -16.75 12.82
CA ARG A 77 1.58 -16.72 14.19
C ARG A 77 1.94 -18.00 14.92
#